data_AF-A0AAV1ZS54-F1
#
_entry.id   AF-A0AAV1ZS54-F1
#
_cell.length_a   1.000
_cell.length_b   1.000
_cell.length_c   1.000
_cell.angle_alpha   90.00
_cell.angle_beta   90.00
_cell.angle_gamma   90.00
#
_symmetry.space_group_name_H-M   'P 1'
#
loop_
_entity.id
_entity.type
_entity.pdbx_description
1 polymer ?
#
loop_
_entity_poly.entity_id
_entity_poly.type
_entity_poly.pdbx_seq_one_letter_code
_entity_poly.pdbx_strand_id
1 'polypeptide(L)'
;MEQESAQMAMENVETQTESEVESDSLGTPTDTKDDKWRFAYDVVKAVIQGSKGITLSDSEHPPHQSFLFTAEHNDDVLDFLQLNEKDLKKLVGESTKERESWNYYDDNYLHCKRKILEEYKPKHYTEKEFVRLCAGIAFIAIGGQSIEQNLNVVTNAVNELHSWIKEVLVPGGTLKDSTWAEN
;
A
#
# COMPACT_ATOMS: atom_id res chain seq x y z
N MET A 1 -79.38 34.46 -3.53
CA MET A 1 -78.92 33.76 -4.74
C MET A 1 -77.42 33.94 -4.77
N GLU A 2 -76.72 33.15 -3.94
CA GLU A 2 -76.26 31.77 -4.24
C GLU A 2 -74.96 31.88 -5.04
N GLN A 3 -73.81 31.60 -4.42
CA GLN A 3 -73.15 30.27 -4.39
C GLN A 3 -72.70 29.86 -5.81
N GLU A 4 -71.49 29.39 -6.09
CA GLU A 4 -70.51 28.64 -5.30
C GLU A 4 -69.22 28.45 -6.14
N SER A 5 -68.10 28.19 -5.47
CA SER A 5 -67.06 27.20 -5.84
C SER A 5 -66.20 27.45 -7.10
N ALA A 6 -64.88 27.20 -7.13
CA ALA A 6 -64.08 26.28 -6.33
C ALA A 6 -62.63 26.79 -6.18
N GLN A 7 -62.13 26.73 -4.94
CA GLN A 7 -60.71 26.63 -4.63
C GLN A 7 -60.21 25.23 -5.03
N MET A 8 -59.05 25.16 -5.70
CA MET A 8 -58.23 23.94 -5.70
C MET A 8 -57.03 24.19 -4.79
N ALA A 9 -57.12 23.63 -3.59
CA ALA A 9 -55.97 23.29 -2.78
C ALA A 9 -55.34 22.03 -3.38
N MET A 10 -54.06 22.10 -3.73
CA MET A 10 -53.21 20.92 -3.86
C MET A 10 -52.24 20.97 -2.68
N GLU A 11 -52.62 20.26 -1.61
CA GLU A 11 -51.66 19.63 -0.70
C GLU A 11 -50.79 18.68 -1.53
N ASN A 12 -49.48 18.86 -1.47
CA ASN A 12 -48.55 17.76 -1.73
C ASN A 12 -47.63 17.67 -0.52
N VAL A 13 -48.07 16.89 0.46
CA VAL A 13 -47.26 16.32 1.52
C VAL A 13 -46.52 15.15 0.91
N GLU A 14 -45.23 15.32 0.63
CA GLU A 14 -44.30 14.22 0.47
C GLU A 14 -43.07 14.47 1.33
N THR A 15 -43.23 13.98 2.57
CA THR A 15 -42.29 13.12 3.29
C THR A 15 -40.81 13.30 2.98
N GLN A 16 -40.12 13.90 3.94
CA GLN A 16 -38.71 13.68 4.19
C GLN A 16 -38.43 12.17 4.23
N THR A 17 -37.67 11.69 3.25
CA THR A 17 -36.91 10.45 3.40
C THR A 17 -35.45 10.83 3.32
N GLU A 18 -34.85 10.89 4.50
CA GLU A 18 -33.42 10.80 4.74
C GLU A 18 -32.89 9.59 3.97
N SER A 19 -32.23 9.84 2.85
CA SER A 19 -31.32 8.86 2.28
C SER A 19 -29.93 9.31 2.69
N GLU A 20 -29.54 8.90 3.90
CA GLU A 20 -28.15 8.72 4.28
C GLU A 20 -27.55 7.72 3.28
N VAL A 21 -27.07 8.24 2.15
CA VAL A 21 -26.05 7.52 1.41
C VAL A 21 -24.80 7.76 2.23
N GLU A 22 -24.51 6.82 3.12
CA GLU A 22 -23.18 6.55 3.63
C GLU A 22 -22.27 6.41 2.41
N SER A 23 -21.75 7.57 1.98
CA SER A 23 -20.49 7.68 1.30
C SER A 23 -19.50 7.11 2.30
N ASP A 24 -19.29 5.80 2.22
CA ASP A 24 -18.16 5.09 2.81
C ASP A 24 -16.90 5.69 2.16
N SER A 25 -16.56 6.86 2.71
CA SER A 25 -15.38 7.61 2.43
C SER A 25 -14.26 6.68 2.86
N LEU A 26 -13.72 5.97 1.86
CA LEU A 26 -12.39 5.36 1.85
C LEU A 26 -11.52 6.15 2.82
N GLY A 27 -11.39 5.62 4.03
CA GLY A 27 -10.69 6.27 5.11
C GLY A 27 -9.28 6.51 4.63
N THR A 28 -8.98 7.77 4.29
CA THR A 28 -7.60 8.18 4.11
C THR A 28 -6.92 7.88 5.43
N PRO A 29 -5.84 7.07 5.47
CA PRO A 29 -5.20 6.74 6.73
C PRO A 29 -4.59 8.03 7.29
N THR A 30 -5.32 8.66 8.20
CA THR A 30 -4.91 9.83 8.98
C THR A 30 -4.40 9.39 10.35
N ASP A 31 -3.90 8.17 10.46
CA ASP A 31 -3.20 7.72 11.66
C ASP A 31 -1.69 7.70 11.37
N THR A 32 -1.08 8.89 11.45
CA THR A 32 0.37 9.09 11.44
C THR A 32 1.08 8.41 12.62
N LYS A 33 0.32 7.72 13.49
CA LYS A 33 0.80 6.87 14.59
C LYS A 33 0.90 5.38 14.21
N ASP A 34 0.64 5.03 12.96
CA ASP A 34 0.74 3.65 12.50
C ASP A 34 2.21 3.29 12.19
N ASP A 35 2.88 2.67 13.15
CA ASP A 35 4.28 2.22 13.05
C ASP A 35 4.53 1.35 11.79
N LYS A 36 3.54 0.55 11.37
CA LYS A 36 3.64 -0.28 10.16
C LYS A 36 3.61 0.56 8.90
N TRP A 37 2.85 1.66 8.91
CA TRP A 37 2.83 2.60 7.79
C TRP A 37 4.18 3.30 7.65
N ARG A 38 4.76 3.73 8.78
CA ARG A 38 6.08 4.38 8.77
C ARG A 38 7.18 3.46 8.27
N PHE A 39 7.19 2.22 8.75
CA PHE A 39 8.12 1.21 8.25
C PHE A 39 7.93 0.96 6.74
N ALA A 40 6.68 0.87 6.26
CA ALA A 40 6.41 0.74 4.83
C ALA A 40 6.98 1.93 4.03
N TYR A 41 6.81 3.16 4.52
CA TYR A 41 7.39 4.36 3.93
C TYR A 41 8.91 4.28 3.82
N ASP A 42 9.58 3.91 4.92
CA ASP A 42 11.05 3.84 4.96
C ASP A 42 11.59 2.73 4.03
N VAL A 43 10.93 1.57 3.96
CA VAL A 43 11.25 0.51 2.98
C VAL A 43 11.09 1.01 1.55
N VAL A 44 9.96 1.64 1.21
CA VAL A 44 9.71 2.16 -0.15
C VAL A 44 10.77 3.20 -0.53
N LYS A 45 11.12 4.10 0.40
CA LYS A 45 12.19 5.08 0.21
C LYS A 45 13.53 4.40 -0.07
N ALA A 46 13.92 3.39 0.72
CA ALA A 46 15.15 2.63 0.52
C ALA A 46 15.16 1.91 -0.84
N VAL A 47 14.02 1.34 -1.25
CA VAL A 47 13.90 0.68 -2.56
C VAL A 47 14.03 1.66 -3.72
N ILE A 48 13.43 2.84 -3.62
CA ILE A 48 13.56 3.90 -4.65
C ILE A 48 15.01 4.35 -4.76
N GLN A 49 15.67 4.56 -3.62
CA GLN A 49 17.09 4.91 -3.60
C GLN A 49 17.94 3.80 -4.24
N GLY A 50 17.74 2.54 -3.85
CA GLY A 50 18.53 1.41 -4.35
C GLY A 50 18.28 1.07 -5.82
N SER A 51 17.05 1.22 -6.32
CA SER A 51 16.67 0.81 -7.69
C SER A 51 16.71 1.94 -8.72
N LYS A 52 16.49 3.18 -8.30
CA LYS A 52 16.42 4.35 -9.22
C LYS A 52 17.45 5.43 -8.90
N GLY A 53 18.18 5.32 -7.79
CA GLY A 53 19.16 6.33 -7.36
C GLY A 53 18.54 7.64 -6.88
N ILE A 54 17.23 7.66 -6.63
CA ILE A 54 16.49 8.87 -6.24
C ILE A 54 16.41 8.92 -4.71
N THR A 55 16.82 10.03 -4.11
CA THR A 55 16.69 10.26 -2.66
C THR A 55 15.42 11.05 -2.38
N LEU A 56 14.48 10.44 -1.65
CA LEU A 56 13.28 11.14 -1.19
C LEU A 56 13.56 11.92 0.10
N SER A 57 13.00 13.13 0.20
CA SER A 57 13.11 13.94 1.42
C SER A 57 12.37 13.29 2.59
N ASP A 58 12.95 13.42 3.78
CA ASP A 58 12.26 13.12 5.04
C ASP A 58 11.27 14.26 5.32
N SER A 59 10.06 14.16 4.77
CA SER A 59 9.00 15.11 5.11
C SER A 59 8.47 14.83 6.53
N GLU A 60 8.42 15.90 7.34
CA GLU A 60 7.59 16.23 8.53
C GLU A 60 7.09 15.16 9.52
N HIS A 61 7.59 13.93 9.52
CA HIS A 61 7.10 12.90 10.44
C HIS A 61 8.08 12.66 11.59
N PRO A 62 7.66 12.86 12.85
CA PRO A 62 8.53 12.65 14.00
C PRO A 62 8.87 11.15 14.16
N PRO A 63 10.05 10.81 14.70
CA PRO A 63 10.44 9.44 14.96
C PRO A 63 9.54 8.83 16.06
N HIS A 64 8.83 7.75 15.75
CA HIS A 64 8.04 6.96 16.71
C HIS A 64 8.80 5.70 17.15
N GLN A 65 8.50 5.20 18.36
CA GLN A 65 9.40 4.35 19.17
C GLN A 65 9.13 2.83 19.12
N SER A 66 8.33 2.31 18.20
CA SER A 66 8.18 0.87 18.03
C SER A 66 8.18 0.52 16.55
N PHE A 67 9.02 -0.44 16.13
CA PHE A 67 9.19 -0.85 14.71
C PHE A 67 9.97 0.15 13.82
N LEU A 68 11.04 0.75 14.35
CA LEU A 68 11.90 1.62 13.57
C LEU A 68 12.65 0.83 12.49
N PHE A 69 12.48 1.25 11.24
CA PHE A 69 13.37 0.88 10.16
C PHE A 69 14.80 1.30 10.53
N THR A 70 15.71 0.35 10.64
CA THR A 70 17.09 0.57 11.11
C THR A 70 18.07 0.69 9.96
N ALA A 71 19.32 1.09 10.25
CA ALA A 71 20.39 1.03 9.27
C ALA A 71 20.64 -0.40 8.76
N GLU A 72 20.53 -1.40 9.63
CA GLU A 72 20.64 -2.82 9.24
C GLU A 72 19.52 -3.23 8.28
N HIS A 73 18.29 -2.76 8.50
CA HIS A 73 17.20 -2.98 7.55
C HIS A 73 17.47 -2.32 6.20
N ASN A 74 18.01 -1.10 6.20
CA ASN A 74 18.41 -0.43 4.97
C ASN A 74 19.46 -1.24 4.20
N ASP A 75 20.48 -1.74 4.90
CA ASP A 75 21.52 -2.58 4.30
C ASP A 75 20.92 -3.88 3.74
N ASP A 76 19.99 -4.53 4.46
CA ASP A 76 19.28 -5.71 3.98
C ASP A 76 18.45 -5.44 2.72
N VAL A 77 17.79 -4.28 2.62
CA VAL A 77 17.06 -3.84 1.42
C VAL A 77 18.03 -3.66 0.25
N LEU A 78 19.13 -2.92 0.45
CA LEU A 78 20.09 -2.63 -0.61
C LEU A 78 20.80 -3.89 -1.11
N ASP A 79 21.25 -4.76 -0.20
CA ASP A 79 21.85 -6.06 -0.53
C ASP A 79 20.90 -6.93 -1.34
N PHE A 80 19.63 -6.99 -0.91
CA PHE A 80 18.61 -7.76 -1.62
C PHE A 80 18.38 -7.24 -3.04
N LEU A 81 18.27 -5.92 -3.22
CA LEU A 81 18.11 -5.31 -4.53
C LEU A 81 19.34 -5.56 -5.39
N GLN A 82 20.55 -5.35 -4.87
CA GLN A 82 21.77 -5.57 -5.63
C GLN A 82 21.87 -6.99 -6.19
N LEU A 83 21.43 -7.99 -5.42
CA LEU A 83 21.45 -9.39 -5.84
C LEU A 83 20.32 -9.74 -6.81
N ASN A 84 19.13 -9.17 -6.63
CA ASN A 84 17.89 -9.64 -7.30
C ASN A 84 17.29 -8.67 -8.32
N GLU A 85 17.84 -7.46 -8.47
CA GLU A 85 17.22 -6.40 -9.28
C GLU A 85 16.92 -6.85 -10.71
N LYS A 86 17.80 -7.63 -11.35
CA LYS A 86 17.59 -8.10 -12.72
C LYS A 86 16.37 -9.02 -12.84
N ASP A 87 16.23 -9.94 -11.90
CA ASP A 87 15.11 -10.89 -11.88
C ASP A 87 13.81 -10.18 -11.51
N LEU A 88 13.86 -9.23 -10.57
CA LEU A 88 12.73 -8.38 -10.22
C LEU A 88 12.28 -7.50 -11.41
N LYS A 89 13.22 -6.89 -12.15
CA LYS A 89 12.92 -6.12 -13.37
C LYS A 89 12.30 -6.99 -14.45
N LYS A 90 12.80 -8.22 -14.62
CA LYS A 90 12.23 -9.18 -15.56
C LYS A 90 10.80 -9.56 -15.16
N LEU A 91 10.56 -9.84 -13.88
CA LEU A 91 9.23 -10.17 -13.36
C LEU A 91 8.22 -9.03 -13.59
N VAL A 92 8.62 -7.79 -13.29
CA VAL A 92 7.81 -6.60 -13.55
C VAL A 92 7.59 -6.41 -15.06
N GLY A 93 8.65 -6.53 -15.86
CA GLY A 93 8.61 -6.32 -17.31
C GLY A 93 7.78 -7.34 -18.08
N GLU A 94 7.79 -8.61 -17.67
CA GLU A 94 6.94 -9.67 -18.23
C GLU A 94 5.46 -9.46 -17.93
N SER A 95 5.16 -8.74 -16.84
CA SER A 95 3.81 -8.51 -16.36
C SER A 95 3.24 -7.17 -16.85
N THR A 96 4.07 -6.21 -17.27
CA THR A 96 3.61 -4.96 -17.89
C THR A 96 3.61 -5.03 -19.41
N LYS A 97 2.42 -5.20 -20.00
CA LYS A 97 2.19 -4.69 -21.35
C LYS A 97 2.03 -3.17 -21.26
N GLU A 98 3.05 -2.45 -21.71
CA GLU A 98 3.13 -1.01 -21.97
C GLU A 98 2.07 -0.08 -21.33
N ARG A 99 2.54 0.74 -20.38
CA ARG A 99 2.10 2.13 -20.06
C ARG A 99 0.96 2.42 -19.09
N GLU A 100 0.24 1.46 -18.54
CA GLU A 100 -0.81 1.79 -17.54
C GLU A 100 -0.30 1.66 -16.10
N SER A 101 -0.67 2.63 -15.26
CA SER A 101 -0.41 2.61 -13.82
C SER A 101 -1.06 1.38 -13.20
N TRP A 102 -0.29 0.63 -12.41
CA TRP A 102 -0.77 -0.62 -11.81
C TRP A 102 -1.94 -0.32 -10.86
N ASN A 103 -3.01 -1.08 -11.00
CA ASN A 103 -4.09 -1.13 -10.02
C ASN A 103 -3.91 -2.41 -9.18
N TYR A 104 -4.30 -2.41 -7.91
CA TYR A 104 -4.26 -3.59 -7.03
C TYR A 104 -5.01 -4.80 -7.62
N TYR A 105 -6.10 -4.53 -8.33
CA TYR A 105 -6.89 -5.55 -9.04
C TYR A 105 -6.32 -5.94 -10.41
N ASP A 106 -5.16 -5.38 -10.78
CA ASP A 106 -4.46 -5.81 -11.99
C ASP A 106 -3.90 -7.21 -11.73
N ASP A 107 -4.35 -8.17 -12.54
CA ASP A 107 -3.89 -9.56 -12.50
C ASP A 107 -2.36 -9.65 -12.58
N ASN A 108 -1.71 -8.67 -13.22
CA ASN A 108 -0.26 -8.57 -13.33
C ASN A 108 0.40 -8.29 -11.97
N TYR A 109 -0.16 -7.40 -11.15
CA TYR A 109 0.36 -7.13 -9.81
C TYR A 109 0.26 -8.34 -8.91
N LEU A 110 -0.93 -8.95 -8.85
CA LEU A 110 -1.17 -10.13 -8.05
C LEU A 110 -0.29 -11.31 -8.51
N HIS A 111 -0.04 -11.42 -9.81
CA HIS A 111 0.89 -12.40 -10.35
C HIS A 111 2.34 -12.17 -9.88
N CYS A 112 2.86 -10.95 -10.02
CA CYS A 112 4.21 -10.62 -9.53
C CYS A 112 4.34 -10.80 -8.02
N LYS A 113 3.36 -10.33 -7.24
CA LYS A 113 3.35 -10.48 -5.78
C LYS A 113 3.40 -11.96 -5.42
N ARG A 114 2.55 -12.80 -6.03
CA ARG A 114 2.56 -14.25 -5.81
C ARG A 114 3.92 -14.87 -6.15
N LYS A 115 4.51 -14.49 -7.28
CA LYS A 115 5.84 -14.97 -7.69
C LYS A 115 6.93 -14.62 -6.69
N ILE A 116 6.96 -13.40 -6.16
CA ILE A 116 7.91 -13.05 -5.11
C ILE A 116 7.67 -13.88 -3.85
N LEU A 117 6.41 -14.06 -3.44
CA LEU A 117 6.10 -14.88 -2.26
C LEU A 117 6.39 -16.38 -2.50
N GLU A 118 6.42 -16.87 -3.73
CA GLU A 118 6.81 -18.25 -4.04
C GLU A 118 8.34 -18.40 -4.04
N GLU A 119 9.06 -17.46 -4.65
CA GLU A 119 10.51 -17.55 -4.87
C GLU A 119 11.32 -17.12 -3.65
N TYR A 120 10.84 -16.11 -2.91
CA TYR A 120 11.57 -15.47 -1.82
C TYR A 120 10.94 -15.70 -0.44
N LYS A 121 9.88 -16.49 -0.33
CA LYS A 121 9.37 -16.86 1.01
C LYS A 121 10.43 -17.65 1.76
N PRO A 122 10.88 -17.17 2.92
CA PRO A 122 11.95 -17.82 3.63
C PRO A 122 11.44 -19.12 4.26
N LYS A 123 12.31 -20.12 4.31
CA LYS A 123 12.06 -21.35 5.09
C LYS A 123 12.00 -21.08 6.60
N HIS A 124 12.70 -20.05 7.06
CA HIS A 124 12.69 -19.61 8.45
C HIS A 124 12.36 -18.12 8.50
N TYR A 125 11.23 -17.79 9.12
CA TYR A 125 10.74 -16.43 9.18
C TYR A 125 11.55 -15.59 10.19
N THR A 126 12.52 -14.84 9.68
CA THR A 126 13.35 -13.91 10.45
C THR A 126 13.04 -12.47 10.06
N GLU A 127 13.45 -11.51 10.89
CA GLU A 127 13.29 -10.08 10.61
C GLU A 127 13.96 -9.66 9.31
N LYS A 128 15.21 -10.08 9.10
CA LYS A 128 15.96 -9.88 7.86
C LYS A 128 15.18 -10.35 6.63
N GLU A 129 14.66 -11.57 6.67
CA GLU A 129 13.93 -12.13 5.53
C GLU A 129 12.56 -11.44 5.33
N PHE A 130 11.92 -10.99 6.41
CA PHE A 130 10.72 -10.16 6.31
C PHE A 130 10.99 -8.82 5.64
N VAL A 131 12.07 -8.12 6.03
CA VAL A 131 12.49 -6.86 5.42
C VAL A 131 12.77 -7.04 3.93
N ARG A 132 13.45 -8.13 3.55
CA ARG A 132 13.73 -8.46 2.14
C ARG A 132 12.47 -8.71 1.32
N LEU A 133 11.48 -9.42 1.90
CA LEU A 133 10.18 -9.59 1.27
C LEU A 133 9.44 -8.26 1.10
N CYS A 134 9.48 -7.39 2.12
CA CYS A 134 8.93 -6.04 2.02
C CYS A 134 9.57 -5.27 0.86
N ALA A 135 10.90 -5.37 0.71
CA ALA A 135 11.64 -4.74 -0.38
C ALA A 135 11.18 -5.26 -1.75
N GLY A 136 11.00 -6.58 -1.91
CA GLY A 136 10.50 -7.18 -3.14
C GLY A 136 9.10 -6.70 -3.50
N ILE A 137 8.18 -6.67 -2.53
CA ILE A 137 6.81 -6.19 -2.75
C ILE A 137 6.80 -4.71 -3.10
N ALA A 138 7.57 -3.88 -2.38
CA ALA A 138 7.72 -2.47 -2.69
C ALA A 138 8.29 -2.25 -4.09
N PHE A 139 9.30 -3.03 -4.50
CA PHE A 139 9.87 -2.95 -5.83
C PHE A 139 8.82 -3.20 -6.92
N ILE A 140 8.00 -4.24 -6.76
CA ILE A 140 6.89 -4.52 -7.67
C ILE A 140 5.88 -3.36 -7.68
N ALA A 141 5.48 -2.88 -6.51
CA ALA A 141 4.47 -1.83 -6.38
C ALA A 141 4.92 -0.50 -7.02
N ILE A 142 6.21 -0.19 -6.95
CA ILE A 142 6.83 0.93 -7.69
C ILE A 142 6.84 0.62 -9.20
N GLY A 143 7.20 -0.61 -9.55
CA GLY A 143 7.26 -1.10 -10.92
C GLY A 143 8.16 -0.25 -11.84
N GLY A 144 7.84 -0.28 -13.13
CA GLY A 144 8.52 0.52 -14.16
C GLY A 144 8.18 2.02 -14.14
N GLN A 145 7.40 2.50 -13.17
CA GLN A 145 6.84 3.85 -13.20
C GLN A 145 7.90 4.93 -12.96
N SER A 146 7.70 6.11 -13.57
CA SER A 146 8.53 7.30 -13.34
C SER A 146 8.00 8.09 -12.15
N ILE A 147 8.80 8.18 -11.09
CA ILE A 147 8.44 8.88 -9.85
C ILE A 147 8.36 10.39 -10.06
N GLU A 148 9.19 10.93 -10.96
CA GLU A 148 9.17 12.36 -11.32
C GLU A 148 7.87 12.76 -12.04
N GLN A 149 7.24 11.82 -12.75
CA GLN A 149 6.03 12.07 -13.53
C GLN A 149 4.75 11.74 -12.75
N ASN A 150 4.85 10.95 -11.68
CA ASN A 150 3.71 10.52 -10.90
C ASN A 150 4.06 10.43 -9.41
N LEU A 151 3.78 11.50 -8.67
CA LEU A 151 4.00 11.59 -7.22
C LEU A 151 3.18 10.56 -6.43
N ASN A 152 2.07 10.08 -6.98
CA ASN A 152 1.24 9.08 -6.32
C ASN A 152 1.89 7.69 -6.29
N VAL A 153 2.95 7.44 -7.06
CA VAL A 153 3.67 6.15 -7.06
C VAL A 153 4.18 5.82 -5.66
N VAL A 154 4.75 6.81 -4.96
CA VAL A 154 5.27 6.61 -3.61
C VAL A 154 4.13 6.29 -2.66
N THR A 155 3.09 7.12 -2.63
CA THR A 155 1.92 6.94 -1.76
C THR A 155 1.23 5.59 -1.99
N ASN A 156 1.05 5.20 -3.26
CA ASN A 156 0.45 3.92 -3.62
C ASN A 156 1.32 2.76 -3.15
N ALA A 157 2.62 2.77 -3.44
CA ALA A 157 3.52 1.71 -3.01
C ALA A 157 3.57 1.56 -1.49
N VAL A 158 3.53 2.67 -0.75
CA VAL A 158 3.48 2.66 0.72
C VAL A 158 2.18 2.07 1.23
N ASN A 159 1.04 2.50 0.71
CA ASN A 159 -0.26 1.98 1.11
C ASN A 159 -0.39 0.47 0.80
N GLU A 160 0.15 0.03 -0.34
CA GLU A 160 0.18 -1.39 -0.72
C GLU A 160 1.02 -2.22 0.25
N LEU A 161 2.25 -1.78 0.51
CA LEU A 161 3.13 -2.48 1.45
C LEU A 161 2.54 -2.47 2.85
N HIS A 162 1.97 -1.35 3.30
CA HIS A 162 1.32 -1.22 4.60
C HIS A 162 0.14 -2.19 4.76
N SER A 163 -0.73 -2.27 3.74
CA SER A 163 -1.85 -3.20 3.70
C SER A 163 -1.36 -4.65 3.83
N TRP A 164 -0.35 -5.03 3.05
CA TRP A 164 0.24 -6.37 3.13
C TRP A 164 0.89 -6.66 4.49
N ILE A 165 1.60 -5.70 5.10
CA ILE A 165 2.18 -5.88 6.44
C ILE A 165 1.07 -6.14 7.46
N LYS A 166 -0.08 -5.47 7.35
CA LYS A 166 -1.25 -5.69 8.21
C LYS A 166 -1.92 -7.05 7.98
N GLU A 167 -1.91 -7.56 6.75
CA GLU A 167 -2.39 -8.92 6.44
C GLU A 167 -1.49 -9.99 7.08
N VAL A 168 -0.17 -9.79 7.02
CA VAL A 168 0.81 -10.78 7.47
C VAL A 168 1.00 -10.75 8.99
N LEU A 169 1.10 -9.55 9.57
CA LEU A 169 1.23 -9.34 11.01
C LEU A 169 -0.18 -9.14 11.60
N VAL A 170 -0.62 -10.06 12.47
CA VAL A 170 -1.90 -9.95 13.20
C VAL A 170 -2.08 -8.52 13.75
N PRO A 171 -3.31 -7.97 13.79
CA PRO A 171 -3.55 -6.63 14.36
C PRO A 171 -2.89 -6.47 15.74
N GLY A 172 -2.00 -5.49 15.89
CA GLY A 172 -1.20 -5.25 17.10
C GLY A 172 0.01 -6.18 17.33
N GLY A 173 0.27 -7.13 16.44
CA GLY A 173 1.32 -8.13 16.54
C GLY A 173 2.68 -7.71 15.98
N THR A 174 3.71 -8.41 16.44
CA THR A 174 5.11 -8.36 15.98
C THR A 174 5.40 -9.48 14.97
N LEU A 175 6.63 -9.61 14.47
CA LEU A 175 7.04 -10.73 13.63
C LEU A 175 6.77 -12.11 14.26
N LYS A 176 6.76 -12.19 15.60
CA LYS A 176 6.43 -13.42 16.34
C LYS A 176 4.96 -13.79 16.24
N ASP A 177 4.11 -12.81 15.96
CA ASP A 177 2.66 -12.93 15.80
C ASP A 177 2.29 -12.96 14.30
N SER A 178 3.27 -13.22 13.43
CA SER A 178 3.05 -13.34 12.00
C SER A 178 2.31 -14.63 11.68
N THR A 179 1.38 -14.56 10.73
CA THR A 179 0.73 -15.74 10.14
C THR A 179 1.71 -16.69 9.46
N TRP A 180 2.97 -16.27 9.29
CA TRP A 180 4.05 -17.01 8.66
C TRP A 180 5.10 -17.52 9.66
N ALA A 181 5.00 -17.15 10.95
CA ALA A 181 5.77 -17.82 11.99
C ALA A 181 5.17 -19.23 12.15
N GLU A 182 5.95 -20.28 11.84
CA GLU A 182 5.53 -21.65 12.12
C GLU A 182 5.27 -21.80 13.63
N ASN A 183 4.09 -22.33 13.98
CA ASN A 183 3.80 -22.83 15.33
C ASN A 183 4.62 -24.08 15.63
#